data_AF-A0AAV4BBM8-F1
#
_entry.id   AF-A0AAV4BBM8-F1
#
_cell.length_a   1.000
_cell.length_b   1.000
_cell.length_c   1.000
_cell.angle_alpha   90.00
_cell.angle_beta   90.00
_cell.angle_gamma   90.00
#
_symmetry.space_group_name_H-M   'P 1'
#
loop_
_entity.id
_entity.type
_entity.pdbx_description
1 polymer ?
#
loop_
_entity_poly.entity_id
_entity_poly.type
_entity_poly.pdbx_seq_one_letter_code
_entity_poly.pdbx_strand_id
1 'polypeptide(L)'
;MKDRLEKIFPHAGLLPGAEKLIRHLHKHRVPIAVATGSDHWGFSRKTAAHKELFSLFHHCVCSSDDPDVKHGKPAPDCFLICAKRFPDNPDPSKVLVLEDAPNGVEAGLKAGMQVVWVPDPRADRSQLADRVDQVLDSLEHFEPEKFGLPAFGSS
;
A
#
# COMPACT_ATOMS: atom_id res chain seq x y z
N MET A 1 -13.10 -21.06 -9.62
CA MET A 1 -12.19 -19.91 -9.41
C MET A 1 -11.76 -19.80 -7.95
N LYS A 2 -12.70 -19.73 -6.99
CA LYS A 2 -12.40 -19.64 -5.55
C LYS A 2 -11.50 -20.77 -5.02
N ASP A 3 -11.77 -22.03 -5.38
CA ASP A 3 -10.97 -23.17 -4.92
C ASP A 3 -9.49 -23.13 -5.34
N ARG A 4 -9.18 -22.47 -6.47
CA ARG A 4 -7.80 -22.25 -6.91
C ARG A 4 -7.14 -21.15 -6.08
N LEU A 5 -7.87 -20.06 -5.81
CA LEU A 5 -7.36 -18.94 -5.02
C LEU A 5 -7.15 -19.34 -3.55
N GLU A 6 -8.01 -20.20 -2.99
CA GLU A 6 -7.83 -20.75 -1.64
C GLU A 6 -6.52 -21.51 -1.45
N LYS A 7 -6.00 -22.12 -2.51
CA LYS A 7 -4.72 -22.83 -2.49
C LYS A 7 -3.51 -21.90 -2.67
N ILE A 8 -3.68 -20.74 -3.29
CA ILE A 8 -2.57 -19.86 -3.65
C ILE A 8 -2.41 -18.72 -2.65
N PHE A 9 -3.51 -18.09 -2.24
CA PHE A 9 -3.49 -16.89 -1.38
C PHE A 9 -2.76 -17.11 -0.04
N PRO A 10 -2.92 -18.24 0.66
CA PRO A 10 -2.18 -18.46 1.91
C PRO A 10 -0.66 -18.52 1.77
N HIS A 11 -0.15 -18.67 0.54
CA HIS A 11 1.27 -18.73 0.22
C HIS A 11 1.79 -17.45 -0.46
N ALA A 12 1.01 -16.37 -0.44
CA ALA A 12 1.46 -15.08 -0.96
C ALA A 12 2.70 -14.60 -0.19
N GLY A 13 3.80 -14.39 -0.92
CA GLY A 13 5.03 -13.82 -0.38
C GLY A 13 4.93 -12.31 -0.23
N LEU A 14 5.74 -11.76 0.68
CA LEU A 14 5.97 -10.32 0.74
C LEU A 14 6.91 -9.90 -0.40
N LEU A 15 6.74 -8.69 -0.91
CA LEU A 15 7.75 -8.10 -1.79
C LEU A 15 9.08 -7.93 -1.02
N PRO A 16 10.24 -8.12 -1.68
CA PRO A 16 11.54 -7.87 -1.06
C PRO A 16 11.59 -6.47 -0.43
N GLY A 17 12.03 -6.38 0.83
CA GLY A 17 12.10 -5.12 1.58
C GLY A 17 10.83 -4.71 2.33
N ALA A 18 9.65 -5.30 2.04
CA ALA A 18 8.40 -4.89 2.67
C ALA A 18 8.39 -5.06 4.20
N GLU A 19 8.84 -6.22 4.69
CA GLU A 19 8.89 -6.48 6.14
C GLU A 19 9.81 -5.50 6.87
N LYS A 20 11.02 -5.25 6.31
CA LYS A 20 11.98 -4.28 6.85
C LYS A 20 11.34 -2.89 6.96
N LEU A 21 10.67 -2.45 5.90
CA LEU A 21 10.02 -1.14 5.86
C LEU A 21 8.89 -1.03 6.90
N ILE A 22 7.97 -2.00 6.93
CA ILE A 22 6.82 -1.98 7.85
C ILE A 22 7.29 -1.94 9.31
N ARG A 23 8.23 -2.81 9.69
CA ARG A 23 8.78 -2.83 11.06
C ARG A 23 9.49 -1.53 11.41
N HIS A 24 10.23 -0.96 10.47
CA HIS A 24 10.90 0.33 10.64
C HIS A 24 9.90 1.46 10.89
N LEU A 25 8.88 1.60 10.05
CA LEU A 25 7.85 2.64 10.20
C LEU A 25 7.10 2.49 11.53
N HIS A 26 6.73 1.26 11.89
CA HIS A 26 6.08 0.99 13.17
C HIS A 26 6.98 1.33 14.38
N LYS A 27 8.27 0.95 14.34
CA LYS A 27 9.25 1.28 15.40
C LYS A 27 9.33 2.79 15.64
N HIS A 28 9.32 3.58 14.56
CA HIS A 28 9.38 5.04 14.63
C HIS A 28 8.01 5.71 14.80
N ARG A 29 6.95 4.92 15.08
CA ARG A 29 5.57 5.41 15.27
C ARG A 29 5.03 6.20 14.07
N VAL A 30 5.50 5.90 12.87
CA VAL A 30 4.89 6.41 11.64
C VAL A 30 3.58 5.65 11.42
N PRO A 31 2.42 6.33 11.36
CA PRO A 31 1.14 5.67 11.11
C PRO A 31 1.13 5.02 9.72
N ILE A 32 0.79 3.74 9.66
CA ILE A 32 0.68 2.98 8.41
C ILE A 32 -0.65 2.23 8.36
N ALA A 33 -1.23 2.15 7.17
CA ALA A 33 -2.48 1.43 6.89
C ALA A 33 -2.42 0.75 5.52
N VAL A 34 -3.33 -0.19 5.29
CA VAL A 34 -3.44 -0.90 4.01
C VAL A 34 -4.70 -0.45 3.27
N ALA A 35 -4.59 -0.09 2.00
CA ALA A 35 -5.73 0.08 1.10
C ALA A 35 -5.66 -0.94 -0.04
N THR A 36 -6.50 -1.98 0.01
CA THR A 36 -6.48 -3.09 -0.96
C THR A 36 -7.73 -3.07 -1.83
N GLY A 37 -7.60 -3.50 -3.09
CA GLY A 37 -8.74 -3.76 -3.96
C GLY A 37 -9.48 -5.07 -3.64
N SER A 38 -8.94 -5.90 -2.73
CA SER A 38 -9.59 -7.17 -2.33
C SER A 38 -10.79 -6.92 -1.40
N ASP A 39 -11.65 -7.92 -1.26
CA ASP A 39 -12.63 -8.01 -0.17
C ASP A 39 -11.94 -8.52 1.11
N HIS A 40 -12.64 -8.50 2.24
CA HIS A 40 -12.09 -8.98 3.51
C HIS A 40 -11.68 -10.47 3.45
N TRP A 41 -12.44 -11.29 2.72
CA TRP A 41 -12.10 -12.71 2.53
C TRP A 41 -10.76 -12.87 1.80
N GLY A 42 -10.59 -12.23 0.65
CA GLY A 42 -9.38 -12.30 -0.15
C GLY A 42 -8.18 -11.73 0.59
N PHE A 43 -8.37 -10.60 1.29
CA PHE A 43 -7.33 -10.01 2.13
C PHE A 43 -6.90 -10.97 3.24
N SER A 44 -7.84 -11.51 4.02
CA SER A 44 -7.52 -12.41 5.15
C SER A 44 -6.79 -13.68 4.72
N ARG A 45 -7.07 -14.20 3.51
CA ARG A 45 -6.35 -15.35 2.94
C ARG A 45 -4.95 -14.97 2.48
N LYS A 46 -4.77 -13.83 1.80
CA LYS A 46 -3.46 -13.35 1.32
C LYS A 46 -2.50 -13.03 2.46
N THR A 47 -3.02 -12.59 3.60
CA THR A 47 -2.22 -12.18 4.76
C THR A 47 -2.11 -13.26 5.84
N ALA A 48 -2.67 -14.46 5.60
CA ALA A 48 -2.76 -15.53 6.59
C ALA A 48 -1.40 -15.96 7.17
N ALA A 49 -0.35 -15.94 6.35
CA ALA A 49 1.02 -16.28 6.76
C ALA A 49 1.77 -15.14 7.48
N HIS A 50 1.22 -13.92 7.46
CA HIS A 50 1.91 -12.68 7.85
C HIS A 50 1.16 -11.91 8.95
N LYS A 51 0.32 -12.58 9.74
CA LYS A 51 -0.59 -11.93 10.70
C LYS A 51 0.10 -10.99 11.68
N GLU A 52 1.27 -11.36 12.18
CA GLU A 52 2.04 -10.51 13.10
C GLU A 52 2.48 -9.22 12.42
N LEU A 53 3.02 -9.30 11.20
CA LEU A 53 3.40 -8.13 10.43
C LEU A 53 2.20 -7.23 10.11
N PHE A 54 1.07 -7.82 9.71
CA PHE A 54 -0.15 -7.08 9.41
C PHE A 54 -0.82 -6.47 10.65
N SER A 55 -0.54 -6.97 11.85
CA SER A 55 -0.99 -6.35 13.11
C SER A 55 -0.28 -5.04 13.45
N LEU A 56 0.82 -4.71 12.74
CA LEU A 56 1.52 -3.43 12.90
C LEU A 56 0.84 -2.27 12.16
N PHE A 57 -0.11 -2.57 11.26
CA PHE A 57 -0.91 -1.55 10.60
C PHE A 57 -2.03 -1.06 11.51
N HIS A 58 -2.30 0.24 11.47
CA HIS A 58 -3.40 0.83 12.24
C HIS A 58 -4.75 0.24 11.83
N HIS A 59 -4.98 0.11 10.52
CA HIS A 59 -6.21 -0.45 9.96
C HIS A 59 -6.00 -0.89 8.51
N CYS A 60 -7.01 -1.57 7.95
CA CYS A 60 -7.07 -1.99 6.56
C CYS A 60 -8.40 -1.55 5.94
N VAL A 61 -8.37 -1.08 4.70
CA VAL A 61 -9.54 -0.77 3.85
C VAL A 61 -9.61 -1.82 2.75
N CYS A 62 -10.60 -2.71 2.82
CA CYS A 62 -10.85 -3.75 1.80
C CYS A 62 -11.89 -3.25 0.79
N SER A 63 -11.42 -2.58 -0.27
CA SER A 63 -12.26 -1.74 -1.13
C SER A 63 -13.44 -2.44 -1.80
N SER A 64 -13.38 -3.77 -2.01
CA SER A 64 -14.45 -4.49 -2.72
C SER A 64 -15.74 -4.64 -1.91
N ASP A 65 -15.64 -4.64 -0.58
CA ASP A 65 -16.77 -4.84 0.34
C ASP A 65 -16.81 -3.79 1.47
N ASP A 66 -15.96 -2.77 1.40
CA ASP A 66 -16.00 -1.62 2.29
C ASP A 66 -17.16 -0.68 1.91
N PRO A 67 -18.12 -0.41 2.82
CA PRO A 67 -19.32 0.35 2.49
C PRO A 67 -19.04 1.83 2.20
N ASP A 68 -17.90 2.38 2.63
CA ASP A 68 -17.55 3.77 2.38
C ASP A 68 -16.98 3.94 0.97
N VAL A 69 -16.36 2.90 0.40
CA VAL A 69 -15.73 2.93 -0.92
C VAL A 69 -16.80 2.78 -2.00
N LYS A 70 -17.08 3.84 -2.76
CA LYS A 70 -18.11 3.82 -3.80
C LYS A 70 -17.56 3.39 -5.15
N HIS A 71 -16.30 3.76 -5.42
CA HIS A 71 -15.62 3.43 -6.66
C HIS A 71 -14.27 2.80 -6.36
N GLY A 72 -14.03 1.61 -6.92
CA GLY A 72 -12.72 0.96 -6.85
C GLY A 72 -11.65 1.71 -7.65
N LYS A 73 -10.38 1.36 -7.42
CA LYS A 73 -9.23 1.83 -8.21
C LYS A 73 -9.51 1.67 -9.71
N PRO A 74 -9.33 2.70 -10.55
CA PRO A 74 -8.47 3.86 -10.32
C PRO A 74 -9.15 5.10 -9.72
N ALA A 75 -10.36 4.99 -9.16
CA ALA A 75 -10.92 6.07 -8.35
C ALA A 75 -10.16 6.22 -7.02
N PRO A 76 -10.07 7.44 -6.45
CA PRO A 76 -9.25 7.71 -5.27
C PRO A 76 -9.88 7.27 -3.95
N ASP A 77 -11.16 6.85 -3.96
CA ASP A 77 -11.99 6.58 -2.80
C ASP A 77 -11.25 5.77 -1.72
N CYS A 78 -10.63 4.65 -2.08
CA CYS A 78 -9.98 3.76 -1.12
C CYS A 78 -8.84 4.44 -0.35
N PHE A 79 -8.06 5.30 -0.99
CA PHE A 79 -6.96 6.00 -0.34
C PHE A 79 -7.47 7.17 0.50
N LEU A 80 -8.43 7.93 0.01
CA LEU A 80 -9.07 9.02 0.77
C LEU A 80 -9.75 8.49 2.04
N ILE A 81 -10.44 7.35 1.94
CA ILE A 81 -11.09 6.69 3.08
C ILE A 81 -10.04 6.13 4.05
N CYS A 82 -8.96 5.53 3.55
CA CYS A 82 -7.85 5.06 4.36
C CYS A 82 -7.21 6.20 5.17
N ALA A 83 -6.91 7.34 4.52
CA ALA A 83 -6.41 8.52 5.20
C ALA A 83 -7.39 9.03 6.27
N LYS A 84 -8.69 9.11 5.93
CA LYS A 84 -9.73 9.60 6.84
C LYS A 84 -9.94 8.74 8.10
N ARG A 85 -9.55 7.46 8.06
CA ARG A 85 -9.66 6.55 9.22
C ARG A 85 -8.54 6.73 10.23
N PHE A 86 -7.48 7.49 9.91
CA PHE A 86 -6.53 7.91 10.93
C PHE A 86 -7.14 8.99 11.84
N PRO A 87 -6.80 9.02 13.14
CA PRO A 87 -7.36 9.99 14.08
C PRO A 87 -7.09 11.47 13.72
N ASP A 88 -5.95 11.76 13.10
CA ASP A 88 -5.54 13.09 12.68
C ASP A 88 -6.06 13.48 11.28
N ASN A 89 -6.67 12.53 10.55
CA ASN A 89 -7.21 12.72 9.21
C ASN A 89 -6.28 13.56 8.32
N PRO A 90 -5.07 13.03 8.01
CA PRO A 90 -4.02 13.81 7.37
C PRO A 90 -4.47 14.34 6.00
N ASP A 91 -4.01 15.55 5.68
CA ASP A 91 -4.16 16.09 4.33
C ASP A 91 -3.56 15.12 3.30
N PRO A 92 -4.24 14.81 2.18
CA PRO A 92 -3.73 13.86 1.20
C PRO A 92 -2.31 14.16 0.70
N SER A 93 -1.93 15.43 0.61
CA SER A 93 -0.57 15.83 0.19
C SER A 93 0.55 15.39 1.17
N LYS A 94 0.18 14.97 2.39
CA LYS A 94 1.09 14.45 3.41
C LYS A 94 1.06 12.91 3.51
N VAL A 95 0.32 12.24 2.63
CA VAL A 95 0.21 10.79 2.60
C VAL A 95 1.09 10.25 1.48
N LEU A 96 1.90 9.24 1.81
CA LEU A 96 2.70 8.49 0.86
C LEU A 96 2.05 7.13 0.57
N VAL A 97 1.77 6.87 -0.71
CA VAL A 97 1.27 5.59 -1.20
C VAL A 97 2.43 4.78 -1.78
N LEU A 98 2.59 3.54 -1.31
CA LEU A 98 3.43 2.53 -1.98
C LEU A 98 2.51 1.58 -2.75
N GLU A 99 2.66 1.50 -4.06
CA GLU A 99 1.79 0.71 -4.95
C GLU A 99 2.60 -0.10 -5.97
N ASP A 100 2.05 -1.19 -6.47
CA ASP A 100 2.60 -2.05 -7.52
C ASP A 100 1.79 -1.98 -8.82
N ALA A 101 0.47 -1.74 -8.73
CA ALA A 101 -0.44 -1.81 -9.86
C ALA A 101 -0.74 -0.43 -10.49
N PRO A 102 -0.79 -0.31 -11.84
CA PRO A 102 -1.10 0.94 -12.54
C PRO A 102 -2.39 1.63 -12.07
N ASN A 103 -3.46 0.88 -11.85
CA ASN A 103 -4.73 1.45 -11.39
C ASN A 103 -4.65 1.99 -9.96
N GLY A 104 -3.81 1.39 -9.10
CA GLY A 104 -3.53 1.87 -7.77
C GLY A 104 -2.69 3.14 -7.79
N VAL A 105 -1.66 3.20 -8.62
CA VAL A 105 -0.88 4.42 -8.88
C VAL A 105 -1.80 5.56 -9.28
N GLU A 106 -2.67 5.35 -10.28
CA GLU A 106 -3.62 6.37 -10.70
C GLU A 106 -4.56 6.83 -9.59
N ALA A 107 -5.03 5.91 -8.75
CA ALA A 107 -5.89 6.24 -7.62
C ALA A 107 -5.16 7.09 -6.58
N GLY A 108 -3.88 6.79 -6.28
CA GLY A 108 -3.05 7.60 -5.38
C GLY A 108 -2.84 9.01 -5.93
N LEU A 109 -2.50 9.12 -7.21
CA LEU A 109 -2.33 10.41 -7.88
C LEU A 109 -3.64 11.23 -7.89
N LYS A 110 -4.78 10.61 -8.20
CA LYS A 110 -6.10 11.26 -8.17
C LYS A 110 -6.54 11.64 -6.75
N ALA A 111 -6.01 10.99 -5.72
CA ALA A 111 -6.25 11.35 -4.33
C ALA A 111 -5.42 12.57 -3.89
N GLY A 112 -4.47 13.04 -4.72
CA GLY A 112 -3.57 14.13 -4.36
C GLY A 112 -2.46 13.71 -3.39
N MET A 113 -2.12 12.42 -3.37
CA MET A 113 -1.09 11.83 -2.50
C MET A 113 0.24 11.67 -3.24
N GLN A 114 1.34 11.61 -2.49
CA GLN A 114 2.62 11.18 -3.04
C GLN A 114 2.58 9.69 -3.36
N VAL A 115 3.24 9.27 -4.43
CA VAL A 115 3.23 7.88 -4.91
C VAL A 115 4.64 7.38 -5.19
N VAL A 116 5.00 6.28 -4.54
CA VAL A 116 6.15 5.43 -4.90
C VAL A 116 5.61 4.19 -5.59
N TRP A 117 6.01 3.98 -6.84
CA TRP A 117 5.57 2.85 -7.64
C TRP A 117 6.64 1.75 -7.69
N VAL A 118 6.27 0.54 -7.30
CA VAL A 118 7.10 -0.69 -7.33
C VAL A 118 6.49 -1.70 -8.31
N PRO A 119 6.57 -1.45 -9.63
CA PRO A 119 5.88 -2.27 -10.62
C PRO A 119 6.41 -3.71 -10.71
N ASP A 120 5.53 -4.66 -11.07
CA ASP A 120 5.96 -5.94 -11.64
C ASP A 120 6.94 -5.69 -12.80
N PRO A 121 8.03 -6.46 -12.95
CA PRO A 121 9.00 -6.26 -14.02
C PRO A 121 8.41 -6.24 -15.44
N ARG A 122 7.21 -6.79 -15.64
CA ARG A 122 6.49 -6.83 -16.91
C ARG A 122 5.51 -5.67 -17.13
N ALA A 123 5.34 -4.79 -16.14
CA ALA A 123 4.42 -3.67 -16.26
C ALA A 123 4.94 -2.65 -17.29
N ASP A 124 4.03 -2.10 -18.10
CA ASP A 124 4.34 -0.98 -18.99
C ASP A 124 4.48 0.31 -18.16
N ARG A 125 5.70 0.84 -18.10
CA ARG A 125 6.05 2.02 -17.32
C ARG A 125 5.80 3.33 -18.07
N SER A 126 5.61 3.29 -19.39
CA SER A 126 5.66 4.46 -20.28
C SER A 126 4.62 5.54 -19.97
N GLN A 127 3.48 5.16 -19.38
CA GLN A 127 2.36 6.09 -19.14
C GLN A 127 2.34 6.71 -17.74
N LEU A 128 3.03 6.11 -16.77
CA LEU A 128 2.90 6.47 -15.35
C LEU A 128 4.21 6.83 -14.67
N ALA A 129 5.36 6.39 -15.20
CA ALA A 129 6.65 6.61 -14.54
C ALA A 129 6.96 8.10 -14.32
N ASP A 130 6.64 8.96 -15.29
CA ASP A 130 6.90 10.41 -15.20
C ASP A 130 5.87 11.16 -14.33
N ARG A 131 4.87 10.47 -13.78
CA ARG A 131 3.77 11.07 -13.01
C ARG A 131 3.86 10.80 -11.51
N VAL A 132 4.73 9.90 -11.08
CA VAL A 132 4.90 9.49 -9.67
C VAL A 132 6.16 10.11 -9.07
N ASP A 133 6.23 10.20 -7.74
CA ASP A 133 7.38 10.77 -7.03
C ASP A 133 8.64 9.89 -7.17
N GLN A 134 8.47 8.56 -7.22
CA GLN A 134 9.57 7.63 -7.42
C GLN A 134 9.09 6.31 -8.04
N VAL A 135 9.90 5.74 -8.94
CA VAL A 135 9.76 4.35 -9.39
C VAL A 135 10.91 3.53 -8.81
N LEU A 136 10.60 2.37 -8.24
CA LEU A 136 11.57 1.44 -7.65
C LEU A 136 11.41 0.05 -8.25
N ASP A 137 12.51 -0.66 -8.45
CA ASP A 137 12.47 -2.08 -8.84
C ASP A 137 12.28 -3.01 -7.62
N SER A 138 12.53 -2.51 -6.41
CA SER A 138 12.39 -3.24 -5.14
C SER A 138 12.20 -2.25 -3.98
N LEU A 139 11.43 -2.62 -2.95
CA LEU A 139 11.33 -1.82 -1.72
C LEU A 139 12.63 -1.80 -0.92
N GLU A 140 13.59 -2.68 -1.24
CA GLU A 140 14.94 -2.63 -0.66
C GLU A 140 15.69 -1.35 -1.02
N HIS A 141 15.30 -0.68 -2.10
CA HIS A 141 15.88 0.58 -2.58
C HIS A 141 15.11 1.81 -2.10
N PHE A 142 14.06 1.63 -1.30
CA PHE A 142 13.32 2.76 -0.74
C PHE A 142 14.19 3.50 0.30
N GLU A 143 14.22 4.83 0.21
CA GLU A 143 14.96 5.71 1.12
C GLU A 143 13.95 6.60 1.86
N PRO A 144 13.53 6.23 3.09
CA PRO A 144 12.44 6.91 3.80
C PRO A 144 12.66 8.42 3.95
N GLU A 145 13.89 8.86 4.15
CA GLU A 145 14.28 10.26 4.37
C GLU A 145 13.96 11.17 3.18
N LYS A 146 13.87 10.64 1.95
CA LYS A 146 13.45 11.40 0.77
C LYS A 146 12.01 11.89 0.86
N PHE A 147 11.21 11.27 1.73
CA PHE A 147 9.80 11.57 1.97
C PHE A 147 9.57 12.14 3.38
N GLY A 148 10.62 12.65 4.04
CA GLY A 148 10.51 13.20 5.39
C GLY A 148 10.27 12.15 6.49
N LEU A 149 10.48 10.87 6.19
CA LEU A 149 10.38 9.78 7.15
C LEU A 149 11.74 9.50 7.80
N PRO A 150 11.79 8.87 9.00
CA PRO A 150 13.05 8.51 9.64
C PRO A 150 13.89 7.58 8.77
N ALA A 151 15.17 7.90 8.58
CA ALA A 151 16.08 7.08 7.79
C ALA A 151 16.28 5.68 8.40
N PHE A 152 16.57 4.68 7.57
CA PHE A 152 16.96 3.37 8.09
C PHE A 152 18.21 3.46 8.98
N GLY A 153 18.21 2.77 10.12
CA GLY A 153 19.32 2.81 11.08
C GLY A 153 19.30 4.01 12.03
N SER A 154 18.34 4.93 11.89
CA SER A 154 18.11 5.96 12.90
C SER A 154 17.62 5.35 14.23
N SER A 155 18.09 5.93 15.34
CA SER A 155 17.72 5.56 16.70
C SER A 155 16.34 6.07 17.06
#